data_AF-A0A559L6B5-F1
#
_entry.id   AF-A0A559L6B5-F1
#
_cell.length_a   1.000
_cell.length_b   1.000
_cell.length_c   1.000
_cell.angle_alpha   90.00
_cell.angle_beta   90.00
_cell.angle_gamma   90.00
#
_symmetry.space_group_name_H-M   'P 1'
#
loop_
_entity.id
_entity.type
_entity.pdbx_description
1 polymer ?
#
loop_
_entity_poly.entity_id
_entity_poly.type
_entity_poly.pdbx_seq_one_letter_code
_entity_poly.pdbx_strand_id
1 'polypeptide(L)'
;MYTPIIQLLCARGGDASIQNTGQTPLHTLFRLEDGSDYRDYFREKNSVDAATVTTLLAHGASPADIDMAGDTPLHIAAANLEWADVLSLLLVHGADPALLNLNGQTALHRVAGGTHLGRNQKYKAPERIRAQEDVSSRLVKAGGVGLMDLTDAEGMKPREIYHKTRQGWKELDGPPKQTGNGRGRGRGPRIHKI
;
A
#
# COMPACT_ATOMS: atom_id res chain seq x y z
N MET A 1 4.79 -17.30 8.16
CA MET A 1 5.98 -17.01 7.35
C MET A 1 6.25 -18.17 6.40
N TYR A 2 6.28 -17.90 5.10
CA TYR A 2 6.48 -18.90 4.05
C TYR A 2 7.97 -19.07 3.67
N THR A 3 8.88 -18.34 4.33
CA THR A 3 10.32 -18.28 4.03
C THR A 3 10.98 -19.65 3.84
N PRO A 4 10.81 -20.65 4.73
CA PRO A 4 11.51 -21.93 4.59
C PRO A 4 11.06 -22.72 3.36
N ILE A 5 9.78 -22.59 2.97
CA ILE A 5 9.22 -23.25 1.79
C ILE A 5 9.79 -22.60 0.53
N ILE A 6 9.81 -21.26 0.48
CA ILE A 6 10.36 -20.52 -0.67
C ILE A 6 11.84 -20.81 -0.84
N GLN A 7 12.62 -20.79 0.24
CA GLN A 7 14.04 -21.15 0.22
C GLN A 7 14.26 -22.58 -0.28
N LEU A 8 13.47 -23.55 0.18
CA LEU A 8 13.56 -24.93 -0.28
C LEU A 8 13.24 -25.05 -1.78
N LEU A 9 12.17 -24.41 -2.25
CA LEU A 9 11.79 -24.45 -3.66
C LEU A 9 12.87 -23.84 -4.55
N CYS A 10 13.37 -22.66 -4.21
CA CYS A 10 14.46 -22.00 -4.91
C CYS A 10 15.74 -22.84 -4.91
N ALA A 11 16.11 -23.45 -3.76
CA ALA A 11 17.26 -24.35 -3.65
C ALA A 11 17.12 -25.63 -4.49
N ARG A 12 15.89 -26.01 -4.85
CA ARG A 12 15.60 -27.16 -5.73
C ARG A 12 15.40 -26.78 -7.20
N GLY A 13 15.76 -25.54 -7.58
CA GLY A 13 15.66 -25.06 -8.96
C GLY A 13 14.30 -24.47 -9.31
N GLY A 14 13.48 -24.11 -8.32
CA GLY A 14 12.27 -23.32 -8.55
C GLY A 14 12.62 -21.97 -9.16
N ASP A 15 12.02 -21.66 -10.30
CA ASP A 15 12.22 -20.41 -11.03
C ASP A 15 11.40 -19.29 -10.39
N ALA A 16 12.08 -18.27 -9.86
CA ALA A 16 11.43 -17.15 -9.20
C ALA A 16 10.92 -16.07 -10.17
N SER A 17 11.20 -16.20 -11.47
CA SER A 17 10.73 -15.29 -12.53
C SER A 17 9.36 -15.66 -13.10
N ILE A 18 8.84 -16.84 -12.77
CA ILE A 18 7.57 -17.33 -13.33
C ILE A 18 6.44 -16.34 -13.09
N GLN A 19 5.61 -16.15 -14.11
CA GLN A 19 4.43 -15.30 -14.03
C GLN A 19 3.16 -16.16 -14.08
N ASN A 20 2.19 -15.86 -13.22
CA ASN A 20 0.85 -16.46 -13.31
C ASN A 20 -0.07 -15.58 -14.19
N THR A 21 -1.09 -14.93 -13.63
CA THR A 21 -1.87 -13.83 -14.21
C THR A 21 -1.04 -12.54 -14.24
N GLY A 22 0.12 -12.58 -14.92
CA GLY A 22 1.05 -11.46 -15.06
C GLY A 22 1.93 -11.18 -13.85
N GLN A 23 1.81 -11.92 -12.74
CA GLN A 23 2.55 -11.59 -11.53
C GLN A 23 3.63 -12.61 -11.22
N THR A 24 4.78 -12.11 -10.79
CA THR A 24 5.86 -12.93 -10.26
C THR A 24 5.67 -13.26 -8.78
N PRO A 25 6.34 -14.30 -8.26
CA PRO A 25 6.44 -14.56 -6.82
C PRO A 25 6.81 -13.32 -6.00
N LEU A 26 7.58 -12.38 -6.56
CA LEU A 26 7.94 -11.15 -5.87
C LEU A 26 6.76 -10.18 -5.72
N HIS A 27 5.83 -10.13 -6.68
CA HIS A 27 4.59 -9.33 -6.55
C HIS A 27 3.65 -9.92 -5.49
N THR A 28 3.54 -11.25 -5.42
CA THR A 28 2.56 -11.92 -4.54
C THR A 28 2.91 -11.75 -3.07
N LEU A 29 4.18 -11.54 -2.71
CA LEU A 29 4.58 -11.22 -1.33
C LEU A 29 3.89 -9.96 -0.79
N PHE A 30 3.64 -8.99 -1.66
CA PHE A 30 3.11 -7.69 -1.27
C PHE A 30 1.59 -7.58 -1.41
N ARG A 31 0.93 -8.57 -2.03
CA ARG A 31 -0.53 -8.54 -2.11
C ARG A 31 -1.14 -9.03 -0.81
N LEU A 32 -1.90 -8.14 -0.19
CA LEU A 32 -2.86 -8.50 0.84
C LEU A 32 -4.13 -8.96 0.11
N GLU A 33 -4.41 -10.27 0.08
CA GLU A 33 -5.60 -10.82 -0.55
C GLU A 33 -6.86 -10.04 -0.15
N ASP A 34 -7.61 -9.63 -1.16
CA ASP A 34 -8.80 -8.82 -1.11
C ASP A 34 -10.03 -9.71 -1.17
N GLY A 35 -10.52 -10.18 -0.03
CA GLY A 35 -11.85 -10.81 -0.08
C GLY A 35 -12.42 -11.42 1.18
N SER A 36 -11.63 -11.76 2.19
CA SER A 36 -12.19 -12.40 3.39
C SER A 36 -12.19 -11.45 4.59
N ASP A 37 -13.27 -11.50 5.35
CA ASP A 37 -13.55 -10.76 6.60
C ASP A 37 -12.48 -10.99 7.70
N TYR A 38 -11.46 -11.82 7.43
CA TYR A 38 -10.36 -12.18 8.32
C TYR A 38 -9.17 -11.20 8.29
N ARG A 39 -9.34 -10.00 7.71
CA ARG A 39 -8.25 -9.03 7.48
C ARG A 39 -7.51 -8.62 8.74
N ASP A 40 -8.17 -8.54 9.89
CA ASP A 40 -7.50 -8.12 11.13
C ASP A 40 -6.68 -9.22 11.80
N TYR A 41 -7.07 -10.49 11.65
CA TYR A 41 -6.36 -11.61 12.29
C TYR A 41 -5.04 -11.96 11.57
N PHE A 42 -5.01 -11.88 10.24
CA PHE A 42 -3.82 -12.26 9.46
C PHE A 42 -2.81 -11.11 9.27
N ARG A 43 -3.23 -9.85 9.43
CA ARG A 43 -2.36 -8.68 9.21
C ARG A 43 -1.21 -8.58 10.21
N GLU A 44 -1.39 -9.01 11.46
CA GLU A 44 -0.28 -9.06 12.44
C GLU A 44 0.74 -10.16 12.15
N LYS A 45 0.39 -11.16 11.33
CA LYS A 45 1.27 -12.32 11.03
C LYS A 45 1.86 -12.33 9.62
N ASN A 46 1.45 -11.42 8.73
CA ASN A 46 1.94 -11.36 7.36
C ASN A 46 3.04 -10.30 7.19
N SER A 47 4.07 -10.36 8.05
CA SER A 47 5.31 -9.63 7.79
C SER A 47 6.00 -10.26 6.58
N VAL A 48 6.31 -9.42 5.58
CA VAL A 48 7.15 -9.83 4.47
C VAL A 48 8.58 -9.94 5.01
N ASP A 49 9.12 -11.15 5.02
CA ASP A 49 10.46 -11.41 5.50
C ASP A 49 11.50 -10.97 4.45
N ALA A 50 12.45 -10.15 4.89
CA ALA A 50 13.60 -9.72 4.11
C ALA A 50 14.35 -10.91 3.47
N ALA A 51 14.46 -12.03 4.19
CA ALA A 51 15.11 -13.24 3.68
C ALA A 51 14.35 -13.83 2.49
N THR A 52 13.01 -13.72 2.46
CA THR A 52 12.21 -14.20 1.33
C THR A 52 12.45 -13.35 0.09
N VAL A 53 12.43 -12.02 0.25
CA VAL A 53 12.64 -11.07 -0.85
C VAL A 53 14.02 -11.25 -1.48
N THR A 54 15.06 -11.31 -0.64
CA THR A 54 16.44 -11.54 -1.10
C THR A 54 16.61 -12.89 -1.77
N THR A 55 15.96 -13.94 -1.26
CA THR A 55 15.98 -15.27 -1.90
C THR A 55 15.37 -15.23 -3.29
N LEU A 56 14.18 -14.63 -3.46
CA LEU A 56 13.54 -14.56 -4.78
C LEU A 56 14.40 -13.77 -5.78
N LEU A 57 14.94 -12.63 -5.36
CA LEU A 57 15.83 -11.80 -6.19
C LEU A 57 17.10 -12.56 -6.59
N ALA A 58 17.70 -13.33 -5.68
CA ALA A 58 18.87 -14.16 -5.95
C ALA A 58 18.58 -15.33 -6.91
N HIS A 59 17.32 -15.76 -7.01
CA HIS A 59 16.87 -16.88 -7.83
C HIS A 59 16.09 -16.44 -9.09
N GLY A 60 16.35 -15.23 -9.58
CA GLY A 60 15.91 -14.78 -10.91
C GLY A 60 14.66 -13.92 -10.94
N ALA A 61 14.02 -13.61 -9.80
CA ALA A 61 12.96 -12.61 -9.78
C ALA A 61 13.55 -11.23 -10.11
N SER A 62 12.93 -10.50 -11.04
CA SER A 62 13.36 -9.14 -11.36
C SER A 62 12.54 -8.11 -10.55
N PRO A 63 13.18 -7.10 -9.95
CA PRO A 63 12.45 -5.99 -9.33
C PRO A 63 11.79 -5.05 -10.36
N ALA A 64 12.08 -5.24 -11.66
CA ALA A 64 11.53 -4.47 -12.77
C ALA A 64 10.38 -5.19 -13.49
N ASP A 65 10.07 -6.44 -13.11
CA ASP A 65 8.89 -7.13 -13.65
C ASP A 65 7.63 -6.33 -13.32
N ILE A 66 6.65 -6.35 -14.21
CA ILE A 66 5.38 -5.64 -14.04
C ILE A 66 4.22 -6.63 -14.02
N ASP A 67 3.19 -6.33 -13.24
CA ASP A 67 1.93 -7.05 -13.28
C ASP A 67 0.96 -6.52 -14.35
N MET A 68 -0.29 -7.04 -14.34
CA MET A 68 -1.34 -6.64 -15.28
C MET A 68 -1.75 -5.17 -15.17
N ALA A 69 -1.47 -4.49 -14.06
CA ALA A 69 -1.69 -3.06 -13.88
C ALA A 69 -0.43 -2.23 -14.24
N GLY A 70 0.64 -2.88 -14.70
CA GLY A 70 1.94 -2.26 -14.90
C GLY A 70 2.67 -1.97 -13.58
N ASP A 71 2.17 -2.46 -12.44
CA ASP A 71 2.82 -2.24 -11.16
C ASP A 71 4.05 -3.15 -11.07
N THR A 72 5.19 -2.56 -10.72
CA THR A 72 6.37 -3.33 -10.28
C THR A 72 6.20 -3.78 -8.82
N PRO A 73 7.01 -4.72 -8.30
CA PRO A 73 6.97 -5.07 -6.88
C PRO A 73 7.14 -3.86 -5.95
N LEU A 74 7.89 -2.85 -6.38
CA LEU A 74 8.08 -1.60 -5.64
C LEU A 74 6.78 -0.79 -5.55
N HIS A 75 5.96 -0.76 -6.60
CA HIS A 75 4.65 -0.09 -6.57
C HIS A 75 3.70 -0.72 -5.55
N ILE A 76 3.65 -2.06 -5.50
CA ILE A 76 2.79 -2.79 -4.57
C ILE A 76 3.30 -2.63 -3.13
N ALA A 77 4.61 -2.79 -2.91
CA ALA A 77 5.22 -2.59 -1.61
C ALA A 77 4.99 -1.18 -1.06
N ALA A 78 5.09 -0.16 -1.91
CA ALA A 78 4.87 1.25 -1.56
C ALA A 78 3.45 1.58 -1.09
N ALA A 79 2.45 0.78 -1.45
CA ALA A 79 1.07 0.99 -0.99
C ALA A 79 0.88 0.72 0.52
N ASN A 80 1.79 -0.06 1.14
CA ASN A 80 1.78 -0.33 2.58
C ASN A 80 3.01 0.28 3.27
N LEU A 81 2.78 1.36 4.03
CA LEU A 81 3.88 2.11 4.66
C LEU A 81 4.53 1.38 5.84
N GLU A 82 3.99 0.22 6.27
CA GLU A 82 4.65 -0.64 7.27
C GLU A 82 5.84 -1.42 6.69
N TRP A 83 6.02 -1.46 5.37
CA TRP A 83 7.07 -2.24 4.69
C TRP A 83 8.27 -1.39 4.26
N ALA A 84 8.60 -0.34 5.00
CA ALA A 84 9.71 0.58 4.66
C ALA A 84 11.06 -0.13 4.47
N ASP A 85 11.35 -1.15 5.29
CA ASP A 85 12.61 -1.91 5.20
C ASP A 85 12.64 -2.84 3.99
N VAL A 86 11.53 -3.48 3.67
CA VAL A 86 11.43 -4.32 2.46
C VAL A 86 11.48 -3.48 1.19
N LEU A 87 10.85 -2.30 1.21
CA LEU A 87 10.98 -1.32 0.14
C LEU A 87 12.44 -0.91 -0.05
N SER A 88 13.21 -0.73 1.04
CA SER A 88 14.63 -0.42 0.96
C SER A 88 15.45 -1.56 0.35
N LEU A 89 15.08 -2.82 0.64
CA LEU A 89 15.72 -3.97 0.00
C LEU A 89 15.48 -3.98 -1.51
N LEU A 90 14.23 -3.76 -1.96
CA LEU A 90 13.94 -3.66 -3.40
C LEU A 90 14.78 -2.57 -4.07
N LEU A 91 14.90 -1.39 -3.45
CA LEU A 91 15.73 -0.29 -3.96
C LEU A 91 17.21 -0.65 -4.02
N VAL A 92 17.76 -1.30 -2.99
CA VAL A 92 19.16 -1.77 -2.97
C VAL A 92 19.42 -2.78 -4.09
N HIS A 93 18.41 -3.60 -4.42
CA HIS A 93 18.48 -4.57 -5.51
C HIS A 93 18.12 -3.99 -6.89
N GLY A 94 18.07 -2.67 -7.03
CA GLY A 94 17.93 -2.00 -8.33
C GLY A 94 16.49 -1.76 -8.80
N ALA A 95 15.51 -1.84 -7.91
CA ALA A 95 14.15 -1.39 -8.24
C ALA A 95 14.17 0.12 -8.55
N ASP A 96 13.66 0.51 -9.71
CA ASP A 96 13.60 1.91 -10.12
C ASP A 96 12.29 2.58 -9.62
N PRO A 97 12.38 3.57 -8.70
CA PRO A 97 11.22 4.29 -8.19
C PRO A 97 10.58 5.26 -9.20
N ALA A 98 11.23 5.52 -10.35
CA ALA A 98 10.73 6.40 -11.40
C ALA A 98 9.83 5.69 -12.42
N LEU A 99 9.77 4.35 -12.40
CA LEU A 99 8.92 3.59 -13.31
C LEU A 99 7.45 3.96 -13.12
N LEU A 100 6.73 4.03 -14.23
CA LEU A 100 5.32 4.35 -14.27
C LEU A 100 4.51 3.08 -14.54
N ASN A 101 3.47 2.85 -13.75
CA ASN A 101 2.48 1.83 -14.06
C ASN A 101 1.51 2.30 -15.15
N LEU A 102 0.49 1.49 -15.50
CA LEU A 102 -0.46 1.82 -16.57
C LEU A 102 -1.35 3.04 -16.26
N ASN A 103 -1.41 3.48 -15.00
CA ASN A 103 -2.08 4.71 -14.58
C ASN A 103 -1.13 5.93 -14.56
N GLY A 104 0.08 5.80 -15.08
CA GLY A 104 1.11 6.84 -15.01
C GLY A 104 1.65 7.08 -13.60
N GLN A 105 1.39 6.18 -12.66
CA GLN A 105 1.77 6.36 -11.26
C GLN A 105 3.17 5.79 -11.02
N THR A 106 3.99 6.53 -10.30
CA THR A 106 5.22 6.01 -9.66
C THR A 106 4.91 5.35 -8.30
N ALA A 107 5.91 4.69 -7.72
CA ALA A 107 5.83 4.20 -6.33
C ALA A 107 5.46 5.32 -5.33
N LEU A 108 5.91 6.58 -5.54
CA LEU A 108 5.54 7.71 -4.69
C LEU A 108 4.05 8.07 -4.75
N HIS A 109 3.39 7.89 -5.90
CA HIS A 109 1.94 8.09 -5.99
C HIS A 109 1.20 7.06 -5.11
N ARG A 110 1.68 5.81 -5.07
CA ARG A 110 1.13 4.75 -4.21
C ARG A 110 1.33 5.09 -2.72
N VAL A 111 2.52 5.55 -2.33
CA VAL A 111 2.79 6.08 -0.98
C VAL A 111 1.87 7.24 -0.62
N ALA A 112 1.61 8.13 -1.59
CA ALA A 112 0.79 9.31 -1.38
C ALA A 112 -0.68 8.97 -1.09
N GLY A 113 -1.21 7.93 -1.72
CA GLY A 113 -2.53 7.39 -1.41
C GLY A 113 -2.60 6.72 -0.04
N GLY A 114 -1.50 6.14 0.45
CA GLY A 114 -1.40 5.55 1.79
C GLY A 114 -2.48 4.52 2.10
N THR A 115 -2.89 3.76 1.07
CA THR A 115 -4.17 3.02 1.00
C THR A 115 -4.34 1.97 2.10
N HIS A 116 -3.27 1.32 2.56
CA HIS A 116 -3.37 0.25 3.56
C HIS A 116 -3.31 0.72 5.01
N LEU A 117 -2.47 1.72 5.33
CA LEU A 117 -2.45 2.32 6.67
C LEU A 117 -3.63 3.25 6.93
N GLY A 118 -4.20 3.85 5.88
CA GLY A 118 -5.34 4.76 6.00
C GLY A 118 -6.64 4.11 6.48
N ARG A 119 -6.79 2.79 6.29
CA ARG A 119 -8.00 2.04 6.69
C ARG A 119 -7.94 1.47 8.10
N ASN A 120 -6.74 1.36 8.67
CA ASN A 120 -6.58 0.79 9.99
C ASN A 120 -6.76 1.87 11.07
N GLN A 121 -7.84 1.75 11.83
CA GLN A 121 -8.18 2.70 12.89
C GLN A 121 -7.25 2.63 14.11
N LYS A 122 -6.39 1.60 14.19
CA LYS A 122 -5.31 1.48 15.19
C LYS A 122 -4.36 2.67 15.14
N TYR A 123 -3.98 3.11 13.94
CA TYR A 123 -2.98 4.15 13.77
C TYR A 123 -3.63 5.52 13.66
N LYS A 124 -3.10 6.49 14.41
CA LYS A 124 -3.56 7.88 14.32
C LYS A 124 -2.87 8.62 13.17
N ALA A 125 -3.44 9.73 12.72
CA ALA A 125 -2.92 10.58 11.68
C ALA A 125 -1.44 10.95 11.86
N PRO A 126 -0.92 11.27 13.07
CA PRO A 126 0.50 11.53 13.25
C PRO A 126 1.39 10.33 12.91
N GLU A 127 0.97 9.12 13.26
CA GLU A 127 1.73 7.89 12.98
C GLU A 127 1.68 7.55 11.49
N ARG A 128 0.50 7.68 10.86
CA ARG A 128 0.33 7.51 9.41
C ARG A 128 1.19 8.51 8.62
N ILE A 129 1.25 9.77 9.07
CA ILE A 129 2.09 10.80 8.45
C ILE A 129 3.57 10.46 8.60
N ARG A 130 4.02 10.03 9.79
CA ARG A 130 5.42 9.65 10.01
C ARG A 130 5.83 8.47 9.13
N ALA A 131 4.99 7.44 9.03
CA ALA A 131 5.25 6.31 8.16
C ALA A 131 5.27 6.72 6.67
N GLN A 132 4.36 7.63 6.27
CA GLN A 132 4.34 8.16 4.91
C GLN A 132 5.62 8.92 4.60
N GLU A 133 6.08 9.79 5.50
CA GLU A 133 7.34 10.53 5.34
C GLU A 133 8.57 9.61 5.29
N ASP A 134 8.65 8.58 6.16
CA ASP A 134 9.78 7.63 6.15
C ASP A 134 9.91 6.95 4.79
N VAL A 135 8.84 6.31 4.31
CA VAL A 135 8.86 5.60 3.02
C VAL A 135 9.14 6.56 1.86
N SER A 136 8.56 7.76 1.90
CA SER A 136 8.76 8.77 0.86
C SER A 136 10.20 9.26 0.80
N SER A 137 10.82 9.48 1.98
CA SER A 137 12.21 9.91 2.07
C SER A 137 13.16 8.86 1.48
N ARG A 138 12.87 7.58 1.66
CA ARG A 138 13.65 6.47 1.09
C ARG A 138 13.57 6.44 -0.44
N LEU A 139 12.36 6.60 -0.99
CA LEU A 139 12.15 6.66 -2.45
C LEU A 139 12.81 7.90 -3.07
N VAL A 140 12.64 9.07 -2.47
CA VAL A 140 13.27 10.32 -2.92
C VAL A 140 14.79 10.24 -2.83
N LYS A 141 15.34 9.57 -1.81
CA LYS A 141 16.78 9.34 -1.71
C LYS A 141 17.30 8.45 -2.85
N ALA A 142 16.51 7.47 -3.28
CA ALA A 142 16.90 6.53 -4.34
C ALA A 142 16.73 7.10 -5.76
N GLY A 143 15.64 7.80 -6.06
CA GLY A 143 15.36 8.32 -7.42
C GLY A 143 15.39 9.85 -7.56
N GLY A 144 15.75 10.58 -6.51
CA GLY A 144 15.89 12.03 -6.53
C GLY A 144 14.59 12.80 -6.25
N VAL A 145 14.73 14.10 -5.99
CA VAL A 145 13.62 15.00 -5.62
C VAL A 145 12.60 15.22 -6.74
N GLY A 146 13.01 15.05 -8.01
CA GLY A 146 12.14 15.23 -9.18
C GLY A 146 10.99 14.23 -9.25
N LEU A 147 11.10 13.09 -8.55
CA LEU A 147 10.01 12.11 -8.48
C LEU A 147 8.71 12.69 -7.90
N MET A 148 8.81 13.71 -7.04
CA MET A 148 7.67 14.37 -6.41
C MET A 148 6.93 15.32 -7.34
N ASP A 149 7.50 15.62 -8.51
CA ASP A 149 6.96 16.55 -9.50
C ASP A 149 6.39 15.82 -10.73
N LEU A 150 6.62 14.51 -10.84
CA LEU A 150 6.00 13.66 -11.85
C LEU A 150 4.48 13.59 -11.62
N THR A 151 3.73 13.58 -12.71
CA THR A 151 2.27 13.53 -12.69
C THR A 151 1.78 12.16 -13.14
N ASP A 152 0.72 11.67 -12.51
CA ASP A 152 -0.01 10.51 -12.99
C ASP A 152 -0.88 10.82 -14.22
N ALA A 153 -1.65 9.83 -14.69
CA ALA A 153 -2.55 9.98 -15.84
C ALA A 153 -3.67 11.01 -15.59
N GLU A 154 -3.97 11.37 -14.34
CA GLU A 154 -4.92 12.42 -13.98
C GLU A 154 -4.26 13.80 -13.87
N GLY A 155 -2.94 13.89 -14.07
CA GLY A 155 -2.17 15.13 -13.92
C GLY A 155 -1.84 15.46 -12.46
N MET A 156 -2.12 14.56 -11.52
CA MET A 156 -1.91 14.79 -10.09
C MET A 156 -0.46 14.50 -9.70
N LYS A 157 0.14 15.37 -8.90
CA LYS A 157 1.49 15.14 -8.33
C LYS A 157 1.39 14.39 -6.99
N PRO A 158 2.41 13.59 -6.60
CA PRO A 158 2.47 12.96 -5.28
C PRO A 158 2.25 13.93 -4.11
N ARG A 159 2.83 15.15 -4.22
CA ARG A 159 2.67 16.22 -3.21
C ARG A 159 1.20 16.63 -3.02
N GLU A 160 0.44 16.71 -4.10
CA GLU A 160 -0.97 17.10 -4.04
C GLU A 160 -1.83 16.00 -3.44
N ILE A 161 -1.52 14.74 -3.77
CA ILE A 161 -2.15 13.57 -3.18
C ILE A 161 -1.87 13.51 -1.67
N TYR A 162 -0.65 13.82 -1.19
CA TYR A 162 -0.37 13.91 0.25
C TYR A 162 -1.31 14.84 0.98
N HIS A 163 -1.53 16.04 0.45
CA HIS A 163 -2.39 17.01 1.11
C HIS A 163 -3.81 16.47 1.26
N LYS A 164 -4.37 15.87 0.21
CA LYS A 164 -5.70 15.24 0.25
C LYS A 164 -5.74 14.08 1.27
N THR A 165 -4.80 13.14 1.18
CA THR A 165 -4.75 11.96 2.06
C THR A 165 -4.58 12.33 3.53
N ARG A 166 -3.67 13.25 3.87
CA ARG A 166 -3.40 13.65 5.25
C ARG A 166 -4.56 14.41 5.87
N GLN A 167 -5.28 15.22 5.09
CA GLN A 167 -6.52 15.84 5.56
C GLN A 167 -7.57 14.78 5.87
N GLY A 168 -7.75 13.80 4.99
CA GLY A 168 -8.63 12.65 5.23
C GLY A 168 -8.30 11.92 6.54
N TRP A 169 -7.03 11.66 6.83
CA TRP A 169 -6.63 11.03 8.09
C TRP A 169 -6.94 11.87 9.33
N LYS A 170 -6.76 13.20 9.26
CA LYS A 170 -7.11 14.10 10.36
C LYS A 170 -8.62 14.13 10.61
N GLU A 171 -9.41 14.12 9.54
CA GLU A 171 -10.88 14.05 9.65
C GLU A 171 -11.34 12.72 10.26
N LEU A 172 -10.72 11.60 9.88
CA LEU A 172 -11.03 10.27 10.44
C LEU A 172 -10.73 10.16 11.93
N ASP A 173 -9.70 10.89 12.40
CA ASP A 173 -9.32 10.94 13.80
C ASP A 173 -10.13 11.96 14.61
N GLY A 174 -10.81 12.89 13.93
CA GLY A 174 -11.65 13.93 14.52
C GLY A 174 -12.96 13.38 15.11
N PRO A 175 -13.72 14.22 15.82
CA PRO A 175 -15.02 13.81 16.35
C PRO A 175 -15.95 13.39 15.21
N PRO A 176 -16.77 12.33 15.39
CA PRO A 176 -17.70 11.88 14.37
C PRO A 176 -18.58 13.06 13.93
N LYS A 177 -18.68 13.28 12.61
CA LYS A 177 -19.54 14.34 12.05
C LYS A 177 -20.93 14.15 12.64
N GLN A 178 -21.46 15.18 13.32
CA GLN A 178 -22.84 15.17 13.80
C GLN A 178 -23.75 15.12 12.56
N THR A 179 -24.12 13.92 12.13
CA THR A 179 -25.19 13.77 11.16
C THR A 179 -26.45 14.23 11.89
N GLY A 180 -26.92 15.43 11.57
CA GLY A 180 -28.11 16.02 12.18
C GLY A 180 -29.26 15.01 12.09
N ASN A 181 -29.62 14.41 13.23
CA ASN A 181 -30.81 13.60 13.39
C ASN A 181 -32.03 14.52 13.39
N GLY A 182 -32.33 15.10 12.24
CA GLY A 182 -33.57 15.82 11.98
C GLY A 182 -34.70 14.86 11.70
N ARG A 183 -35.14 14.07 12.70
CA ARG A 183 -36.51 13.50 12.75
C ARG A 183 -36.96 13.37 14.20
N GLY A 184 -37.25 14.51 14.82
CA GLY A 184 -38.16 14.57 15.96
C GLY A 184 -39.53 14.05 15.51
N ARG A 185 -39.78 12.75 15.68
CA ARG A 185 -41.16 12.21 15.66
C ARG A 185 -41.83 12.64 16.96
N GLY A 186 -42.36 13.87 16.96
CA GLY A 186 -43.32 14.30 17.96
C GLY A 186 -44.52 13.36 17.94
N ARG A 187 -44.63 12.50 18.94
CA ARG A 187 -45.87 11.78 19.23
C ARG A 187 -46.84 12.79 19.85
N GLY A 188 -47.69 13.40 19.03
CA GLY A 188 -48.87 14.12 19.51
C GLY A 188 -49.92 13.12 20.04
N PRO A 189 -50.62 13.43 21.14
CA PRO A 189 -51.55 12.49 21.77
C PRO A 189 -52.84 12.28 20.96
N ARG A 190 -53.35 11.05 21.05
CA ARG A 190 -54.61 10.57 20.46
C ARG A 190 -55.81 11.34 21.03
N ILE A 191 -56.69 11.79 20.14
CA ILE A 191 -58.08 12.14 20.46
C ILE A 191 -58.99 11.20 19.67
N HIS A 192 -59.76 10.36 20.36
CA HIS A 192 -60.92 9.65 19.81
C HIS A 192 -62.17 10.41 20.26
N LYS A 193 -62.97 10.84 19.28
CA LYS A 193 -64.34 11.37 19.35
C LYS A 193 -64.97 10.87 18.04
N ILE A 194 -66.13 10.23 17.96
CA ILE A 194 -67.22 9.82 18.86
C ILE A 194 -67.65 8.44 18.35
#